data_AF-A0A0P7XZN3-F1
#
_entry.id   AF-A0A0P7XZN3-F1
#
_cell.length_a   1.000
_cell.length_b   1.000
_cell.length_c   1.000
_cell.angle_alpha   90.00
_cell.angle_beta   90.00
_cell.angle_gamma   90.00
#
_symmetry.space_group_name_H-M   'P 1'
#
loop_
_entity.id
_entity.type
_entity.pdbx_description
1 polymer ?
#
loop_
_entity_poly.entity_id
_entity_poly.type
_entity_poly.pdbx_seq_one_letter_code
_entity_poly.pdbx_strand_id
1 'polypeptide(L)'
;MRRGRDAANAVDAVTRPDSGRAWRQLTALDPGGGTGVFTGEHNTGWHGHADGPDVIVAGNMLSGPKVVTEALAAFQVTRGTMAERLIAALGGGEAAGGDSRGLQSAALLVLASDSPPLTLRIDWAEAPMAALAELHARTRKGEYARWLPCVPTRDDPERHPG
;
A
#
# COMPACT_ATOMS: atom_id res chain seq x y z
N MET A 1 6.82 12.08 10.77
CA MET A 1 7.35 12.64 9.50
C MET A 1 6.90 14.08 9.21
N ARG A 2 5.64 14.50 9.44
CA ARG A 2 5.21 15.92 9.23
C ARG A 2 6.09 17.02 9.86
N ARG A 3 6.82 16.70 10.93
CA ARG A 3 7.75 17.60 11.63
C ARG A 3 9.22 17.45 11.16
N GLY A 4 9.44 16.98 9.94
CA GLY A 4 10.78 16.82 9.35
C GLY A 4 11.60 15.61 9.83
N ARG A 5 10.99 14.66 10.55
CA ARG A 5 11.66 13.38 10.90
C ARG A 5 11.64 12.45 9.70
N ASP A 6 12.76 11.78 9.43
CA ASP A 6 12.85 10.65 8.49
C ASP A 6 12.00 9.45 8.97
N ALA A 7 11.80 8.50 8.06
CA ALA A 7 10.97 7.32 8.31
C ALA A 7 11.48 6.47 9.48
N ALA A 8 12.78 6.20 9.58
CA ALA A 8 13.37 5.36 10.62
C ALA A 8 13.15 5.96 12.03
N ASN A 9 13.46 7.24 12.21
CA ASN A 9 13.26 7.96 13.46
C ASN A 9 11.77 8.11 13.80
N ALA A 10 10.89 8.22 12.80
CA ALA A 10 9.45 8.23 13.03
C ALA A 10 8.93 6.88 13.53
N VAL A 11 9.40 5.77 12.95
CA VAL A 11 9.02 4.40 13.37
C VAL A 11 9.53 4.10 14.78
N ASP A 12 10.79 4.42 15.11
CA ASP A 12 11.30 4.24 16.48
C ASP A 12 10.49 5.05 17.49
N ALA A 13 10.24 6.33 17.21
CA ALA A 13 9.49 7.20 18.12
C ALA A 13 8.05 6.72 18.37
N VAL A 14 7.41 6.07 17.40
CA VAL A 14 6.04 5.52 17.55
C VAL A 14 6.05 4.20 18.30
N THR A 15 7.00 3.31 17.97
CA THR A 15 6.99 1.94 18.49
C THR A 15 7.66 1.79 19.84
N ARG A 16 8.70 2.57 20.14
CA ARG A 16 9.46 2.48 21.40
C ARG A 16 8.65 2.65 22.69
N PRO A 17 7.68 3.58 22.80
CA PRO A 17 6.88 3.70 24.03
C PRO A 17 5.80 2.62 24.18
N ASP A 18 5.51 1.84 23.13
CA ASP A 18 4.49 0.79 23.16
C ASP A 18 5.05 -0.49 23.78
N SER A 19 4.63 -0.80 25.01
CA SER A 19 5.00 -2.03 25.71
C SER A 19 4.53 -3.30 25.00
N GLY A 20 3.53 -3.20 24.12
CA GLY A 20 3.02 -4.29 23.29
C GLY A 20 3.66 -4.38 21.91
N ARG A 21 4.67 -3.56 21.59
CA ARG A 21 5.23 -3.46 20.23
C ARG A 21 5.69 -4.80 19.65
N ALA A 22 6.14 -5.74 20.48
CA ALA A 22 6.59 -7.07 20.02
C ALA A 22 5.51 -7.83 19.21
N TRP A 23 4.23 -7.48 19.36
CA TRP A 23 3.10 -8.08 18.63
C TRP A 23 2.66 -7.32 17.38
N ARG A 24 3.40 -6.28 16.98
CA ARG A 24 3.00 -5.37 15.91
C ARG A 24 4.06 -5.28 14.83
N GLN A 25 3.66 -4.75 13.69
CA GLN A 25 4.55 -4.40 12.59
C GLN A 25 4.20 -2.99 12.13
N LEU A 26 5.21 -2.16 11.87
CA LEU A 26 5.05 -0.82 11.35
C LEU A 26 6.14 -0.55 10.32
N THR A 27 5.73 -0.08 9.14
CA THR A 27 6.63 0.45 8.13
C THR A 27 6.25 1.86 7.74
N ALA A 28 7.24 2.63 7.31
CA ALA A 28 7.06 3.99 6.82
C ALA A 28 7.97 4.24 5.63
N LEU A 29 7.49 5.07 4.70
CA LEU A 29 8.25 5.67 3.62
C LEU A 29 8.11 7.18 3.76
N ASP A 30 9.22 7.90 3.80
CA ASP A 30 9.22 9.37 3.87
C ASP A 30 9.28 10.01 2.47
N PRO A 31 8.98 11.32 2.34
CA PRO A 31 8.99 12.00 1.04
C PRO A 31 10.36 12.06 0.34
N GLY A 32 11.45 11.74 1.04
CA GLY A 32 12.80 11.63 0.47
C GLY A 32 13.15 10.22 0.01
N GLY A 33 12.20 9.28 0.06
CA GLY A 33 12.41 7.87 -0.30
C GLY A 33 13.02 7.03 0.81
N GLY A 34 13.27 7.61 2.00
CA GLY A 34 13.80 6.89 3.15
C GLY A 34 12.76 5.94 3.76
N THR A 35 13.20 4.75 4.15
CA THR A 35 12.35 3.72 4.75
C THR A 35 12.60 3.57 6.25
N GLY A 36 11.56 3.21 6.99
CA GLY A 36 11.62 2.87 8.40
C GLY A 36 10.83 1.60 8.65
N VAL A 37 11.39 0.68 9.42
CA VAL A 37 10.78 -0.63 9.68
C VAL A 37 10.90 -0.97 11.16
N PHE A 38 9.80 -1.48 11.70
CA PHE A 38 9.79 -2.23 12.95
C PHE A 38 8.94 -3.49 12.74
N THR A 39 9.52 -4.65 13.05
CA THR A 39 8.81 -5.94 13.06
C THR A 39 9.03 -6.57 14.43
N GLY A 40 7.97 -6.66 15.22
CA GLY A 40 8.02 -7.27 16.54
C GLY A 40 8.26 -8.78 16.47
N GLU A 41 9.00 -9.32 17.43
CA GLU A 41 9.39 -10.74 17.46
C GLU A 41 8.25 -11.73 17.73
N HIS A 42 7.06 -11.27 18.12
CA HIS A 42 5.88 -12.10 18.36
C HIS A 42 4.86 -12.06 17.22
N ASN A 43 5.23 -11.52 16.05
CA ASN A 43 4.40 -11.67 14.86
C ASN A 43 4.34 -13.15 14.46
N THR A 44 3.15 -13.63 14.07
CA THR A 44 2.95 -15.06 13.76
C THR A 44 3.43 -15.39 12.34
N GLY A 45 3.93 -16.61 12.14
CA GLY A 45 4.36 -17.11 10.83
C GLY A 45 5.62 -16.41 10.30
N TRP A 46 5.88 -16.51 8.99
CA TRP A 46 6.95 -15.72 8.40
C TRP A 46 6.55 -14.24 8.39
N HIS A 47 7.44 -13.37 8.86
CA HIS A 47 7.24 -11.93 8.90
C HIS A 47 8.53 -11.22 8.50
N GLY A 48 8.38 -10.13 7.75
CA GLY A 48 9.54 -9.40 7.25
C GLY A 48 9.14 -8.27 6.31
N HIS A 49 10.15 -7.77 5.61
CA HIS A 49 10.02 -6.70 4.65
C HIS A 49 11.04 -6.86 3.52
N ALA A 50 10.79 -6.16 2.42
CA ALA A 50 11.74 -5.89 1.36
C ALA A 50 11.52 -4.44 0.91
N ASP A 51 12.60 -3.68 0.77
CA ASP A 51 12.57 -2.30 0.32
C ASP A 51 13.47 -2.07 -0.90
N GLY A 52 13.18 -0.99 -1.61
CA GLY A 52 13.93 -0.54 -2.77
C GLY A 52 13.72 0.96 -2.96
N PRO A 53 14.23 1.54 -4.06
CA PRO A 53 14.04 2.96 -4.34
C PRO A 53 12.55 3.34 -4.31
N ASP A 54 12.18 4.25 -3.40
CA ASP A 54 10.84 4.79 -3.21
C ASP A 54 9.74 3.76 -2.91
N VAL A 55 10.10 2.61 -2.33
CA VAL A 55 9.13 1.54 -2.02
C VAL A 55 9.56 0.69 -0.84
N ILE A 56 8.57 0.28 -0.06
CA ILE A 56 8.71 -0.71 1.00
C ILE A 56 7.51 -1.66 0.98
N VAL A 57 7.79 -2.95 1.01
CA VAL A 57 6.80 -4.02 1.15
C VAL A 57 7.05 -4.73 2.45
N ALA A 58 6.02 -4.93 3.26
CA ALA A 58 6.12 -5.67 4.51
C ALA A 58 4.87 -6.52 4.75
N GLY A 59 5.05 -7.56 5.54
CA GLY A 59 3.94 -8.40 5.98
C GLY A 59 4.33 -9.33 7.11
N ASN A 60 3.30 -9.91 7.71
CA ASN A 60 3.36 -10.95 8.74
C ASN A 60 2.34 -12.04 8.39
N MET A 61 2.46 -13.20 9.02
CA MET A 61 1.67 -14.39 8.68
C MET A 61 1.77 -14.78 7.21
N LEU A 62 2.90 -14.51 6.56
CA LEU A 62 3.10 -14.84 5.15
C LEU A 62 3.54 -16.29 4.98
N SER A 63 3.31 -16.85 3.79
CA SER A 63 3.76 -18.19 3.42
C SER A 63 5.29 -18.33 3.38
N GLY A 64 6.02 -17.22 3.21
CA GLY A 64 7.49 -17.20 3.24
C GLY A 64 8.09 -15.91 2.68
N PRO A 65 9.44 -15.83 2.61
CA PRO A 65 10.15 -14.62 2.19
C PRO A 65 9.87 -14.19 0.75
N LYS A 66 9.52 -15.14 -0.11
CA LYS A 66 9.20 -14.85 -1.51
C LYS A 66 8.03 -13.87 -1.66
N VAL A 67 7.10 -13.83 -0.70
CA VAL A 67 5.93 -12.96 -0.78
C VAL A 67 6.32 -11.48 -0.87
N VAL A 68 7.24 -11.01 -0.03
CA VAL A 68 7.67 -9.60 -0.07
C VAL A 68 8.62 -9.32 -1.24
N THR A 69 9.47 -10.28 -1.63
CA THR A 69 10.42 -10.09 -2.73
C THR A 69 9.74 -10.09 -4.10
N GLU A 70 8.75 -10.97 -4.31
CA GLU A 70 7.98 -11.01 -5.57
C GLU A 70 7.02 -9.83 -5.68
N ALA A 71 6.43 -9.38 -4.57
CA ALA A 71 5.65 -8.15 -4.54
C ALA A 71 6.50 -6.92 -4.92
N LEU A 72 7.71 -6.81 -4.35
CA LEU A 72 8.65 -5.75 -4.70
C LEU A 72 9.08 -5.83 -6.17
N ALA A 73 9.42 -7.03 -6.66
CA ALA A 73 9.81 -7.23 -8.05
C ALA A 73 8.69 -6.84 -9.02
N ALA A 74 7.45 -7.27 -8.75
CA ALA A 74 6.28 -6.91 -9.54
C ALA A 74 6.08 -5.37 -9.59
N PHE A 75 6.19 -4.69 -8.45
CA PHE A 75 6.12 -3.22 -8.40
C PHE A 75 7.19 -2.52 -9.27
N GLN A 76 8.41 -3.06 -9.28
CA GLN A 76 9.55 -2.49 -9.99
C GLN A 76 9.46 -2.68 -11.51
N VAL A 77 8.94 -3.83 -11.98
CA VAL A 77 8.85 -4.12 -13.41
C VAL A 77 7.57 -3.59 -14.06
N THR A 78 6.50 -3.43 -13.29
CA THR A 78 5.23 -2.90 -13.81
C THR A 78 5.34 -1.41 -14.12
N ARG A 79 4.91 -1.05 -15.34
CA ARG A 79 4.76 0.33 -15.81
C ARG A 79 3.30 0.75 -15.73
N GLY A 80 3.06 2.06 -15.72
CA GLY A 80 1.73 2.64 -15.67
C GLY A 80 1.53 3.56 -14.47
N THR A 81 0.27 3.77 -14.12
CA THR A 81 -0.12 4.56 -12.94
C THR A 81 0.33 3.91 -11.64
N MET A 82 0.46 4.71 -10.57
CA MET A 82 0.82 4.19 -9.25
C MET A 82 -0.15 3.10 -8.77
N ALA A 83 -1.45 3.25 -9.06
CA ALA A 83 -2.47 2.25 -8.73
C ALA A 83 -2.20 0.91 -9.43
N GLU A 84 -1.86 0.91 -10.72
CA GLU A 84 -1.55 -0.32 -11.48
C GLU A 84 -0.30 -1.01 -10.93
N ARG A 85 0.74 -0.25 -10.58
CA ARG A 85 1.97 -0.78 -9.98
C ARG A 85 1.74 -1.40 -8.61
N LEU A 86 0.92 -0.76 -7.76
CA LEU A 86 0.56 -1.27 -6.44
C LEU A 86 -0.33 -2.52 -6.52
N ILE A 87 -1.29 -2.55 -7.45
CA ILE A 87 -2.13 -3.74 -7.69
C ILE A 87 -1.25 -4.90 -8.19
N ALA A 88 -0.29 -4.63 -9.08
CA ALA A 88 0.66 -5.65 -9.53
C ALA A 88 1.56 -6.16 -8.38
N ALA A 89 2.01 -5.28 -7.49
CA ALA A 89 2.76 -5.67 -6.29
C ALA A 89 1.98 -6.63 -5.40
N LEU A 90 0.71 -6.30 -5.09
CA LEU A 90 -0.17 -7.17 -4.32
C LEU A 90 -0.37 -8.53 -5.01
N GLY A 91 -0.58 -8.54 -6.32
CA GLY A 91 -0.72 -9.77 -7.11
C GLY A 91 0.55 -10.62 -7.15
N GLY A 92 1.73 -10.00 -7.22
CA GLY A 92 3.02 -10.70 -7.14
C GLY A 92 3.22 -11.39 -5.78
N GLY A 93 2.85 -10.71 -4.69
CA GLY A 93 2.86 -11.30 -3.35
C GLY A 93 1.86 -12.45 -3.19
N GLU A 94 0.63 -12.28 -3.69
CA GLU A 94 -0.39 -13.33 -3.69
C GLU A 94 0.07 -14.58 -4.46
N ALA A 95 0.62 -14.40 -5.67
CA ALA A 95 1.13 -15.49 -6.51
C ALA A 95 2.31 -16.24 -5.87
N ALA A 96 3.09 -15.56 -5.01
CA ALA A 96 4.17 -16.16 -4.23
C ALA A 96 3.69 -16.88 -2.96
N GLY A 97 2.37 -16.92 -2.73
CA GLY A 97 1.70 -17.65 -1.65
C GLY A 97 1.00 -16.77 -0.61
N GLY A 98 1.20 -15.45 -0.67
CA GLY A 98 0.43 -14.46 0.10
C GLY A 98 0.42 -14.66 1.62
N ASP A 99 -0.69 -14.22 2.24
CA ASP A 99 -1.02 -14.54 3.63
C ASP A 99 -1.32 -16.04 3.75
N SER A 100 -0.68 -16.70 4.71
CA SER A 100 -0.79 -18.14 4.97
C SER A 100 -2.21 -18.61 5.31
N ARG A 101 -3.12 -17.69 5.65
CA ARG A 101 -4.53 -17.96 5.96
C ARG A 101 -5.45 -17.80 4.75
N GLY A 102 -4.91 -17.35 3.61
CA GLY A 102 -5.68 -16.88 2.46
C GLY A 102 -6.09 -15.42 2.60
N LEU A 103 -6.55 -14.83 1.49
CA LEU A 103 -6.95 -13.43 1.41
C LEU A 103 -8.46 -13.29 1.44
N GLN A 104 -8.96 -12.36 2.25
CA GLN A 104 -10.38 -12.00 2.30
C GLN A 104 -10.63 -10.51 2.03
N SER A 105 -9.57 -9.69 2.05
CA SER A 105 -9.68 -8.25 1.83
C SER A 105 -8.50 -7.74 1.00
N ALA A 106 -8.70 -6.62 0.34
CA ALA A 106 -7.66 -5.90 -0.39
C ALA A 106 -8.02 -4.41 -0.46
N ALA A 107 -7.03 -3.54 -0.35
CA ALA A 107 -7.25 -2.10 -0.36
C ALA A 107 -6.10 -1.35 -1.04
N LEU A 108 -6.42 -0.17 -1.53
CA LEU A 108 -5.50 0.76 -2.18
C LEU A 108 -5.80 2.18 -1.71
N LEU A 109 -4.75 2.92 -1.38
CA LEU A 109 -4.80 4.37 -1.17
C LEU A 109 -3.70 5.03 -2.00
N VAL A 110 -4.08 5.88 -2.94
CA VAL A 110 -3.15 6.73 -3.70
C VAL A 110 -3.53 8.19 -3.45
N LEU A 111 -2.54 8.98 -3.04
CA LEU A 111 -2.67 10.40 -2.78
C LEU A 111 -1.78 11.16 -3.77
N ALA A 112 -2.32 12.21 -4.37
CA ALA A 112 -1.60 13.18 -5.19
C ALA A 112 -2.11 14.59 -4.85
N SER A 113 -1.37 15.62 -5.25
CA SER A 113 -1.79 17.01 -5.00
C SER A 113 -2.80 17.52 -6.03
N ASP A 114 -2.67 17.04 -7.27
CA ASP A 114 -3.41 17.47 -8.46
C ASP A 114 -4.66 16.63 -8.77
N SER A 115 -4.88 15.57 -7.99
CA SER A 115 -5.94 14.58 -8.18
C SER A 115 -6.63 14.27 -6.84
N PRO A 116 -7.95 13.97 -6.82
CA PRO A 116 -8.63 13.54 -5.60
C PRO A 116 -8.06 12.20 -5.10
N PRO A 117 -8.12 11.91 -3.78
CA PRO A 117 -7.68 10.63 -3.23
C PRO A 117 -8.34 9.43 -3.93
N LEU A 118 -7.53 8.50 -4.43
CA LEU A 118 -8.03 7.20 -4.89
C LEU A 118 -8.01 6.23 -3.72
N THR A 119 -9.16 6.02 -3.11
CA THR A 119 -9.37 5.08 -1.99
C THR A 119 -10.27 3.94 -2.43
N LEU A 120 -9.72 2.76 -2.63
CA LEU A 120 -10.44 1.56 -3.05
C LEU A 120 -10.33 0.50 -1.96
N ARG A 121 -11.46 -0.08 -1.55
CA ARG A 121 -11.50 -1.07 -0.47
C ARG A 121 -12.46 -2.20 -0.83
N ILE A 122 -11.93 -3.41 -0.76
CA ILE A 122 -12.68 -4.65 -0.70
C ILE A 122 -12.51 -5.16 0.72
N ASP A 123 -13.46 -4.84 1.59
CA ASP A 123 -13.38 -5.23 3.00
C ASP A 123 -13.67 -6.73 3.22
N TRP A 124 -14.41 -7.34 2.28
CA TRP A 124 -14.61 -8.79 2.23
C TRP A 124 -14.92 -9.27 0.80
N ALA A 125 -14.24 -10.32 0.33
CA ALA A 125 -14.60 -11.10 -0.85
C ALA A 125 -13.89 -12.47 -0.84
N GLU A 126 -14.41 -13.45 -1.58
CA GLU A 126 -13.71 -14.73 -1.82
C GLU A 126 -12.46 -14.54 -2.69
N ALA A 127 -12.50 -13.58 -3.63
CA ALA A 127 -11.39 -13.24 -4.52
C ALA A 127 -11.11 -11.73 -4.44
N PRO A 128 -10.55 -11.23 -3.32
CA PRO A 128 -10.44 -9.79 -3.05
C PRO A 128 -9.50 -9.08 -4.03
N MET A 129 -8.47 -9.77 -4.53
CA MET A 129 -7.54 -9.20 -5.52
C MET A 129 -8.20 -8.97 -6.88
N ALA A 130 -9.00 -9.94 -7.35
CA ALA A 130 -9.80 -9.77 -8.57
C ALA A 130 -10.85 -8.66 -8.40
N ALA A 131 -11.51 -8.61 -7.25
CA ALA A 131 -12.49 -7.57 -6.94
C ALA A 131 -11.86 -6.17 -6.87
N LEU A 132 -10.66 -6.03 -6.30
CA LEU A 132 -9.93 -4.76 -6.25
C LEU A 132 -9.52 -4.30 -7.66
N ALA A 133 -9.04 -5.21 -8.50
CA ALA A 133 -8.67 -4.91 -9.88
C ALA A 133 -9.88 -4.46 -10.71
N GLU A 134 -11.03 -5.12 -10.55
CA GLU A 134 -12.29 -4.72 -11.19
C GLU A 134 -12.78 -3.36 -10.68
N LEU A 135 -12.73 -3.12 -9.37
CA LEU A 135 -13.09 -1.82 -8.79
C LEU A 135 -12.21 -0.70 -9.34
N HIS A 136 -10.89 -0.91 -9.43
CA HIS A 136 -9.97 0.02 -10.08
C HIS A 136 -10.34 0.24 -11.55
N ALA A 137 -10.64 -0.81 -12.31
CA ALA A 137 -11.05 -0.68 -13.71
C ALA A 137 -12.33 0.15 -13.87
N ARG A 138 -13.29 0.02 -12.95
CA ARG A 138 -14.53 0.83 -12.93
C ARG A 138 -14.27 2.31 -12.69
N THR A 139 -13.30 2.66 -11.83
CA THR A 139 -12.93 4.07 -11.61
C THR A 139 -12.37 4.76 -12.86
N ARG A 140 -11.98 3.98 -13.88
CA ARG A 140 -11.38 4.48 -15.12
C ARG A 140 -12.35 4.45 -16.31
N LYS A 141 -13.62 4.15 -16.07
CA LYS A 141 -14.63 4.00 -17.13
C LYS A 141 -15.88 4.83 -16.83
N GLY A 142 -16.64 5.10 -17.89
CA GLY A 142 -17.98 5.66 -17.79
C GLY A 142 -18.02 7.07 -17.20
N GLU A 143 -19.12 7.38 -16.53
CA GLU A 143 -19.41 8.69 -15.96
C GLU A 143 -18.44 9.04 -14.83
N TYR A 144 -18.08 8.06 -13.99
CA TYR A 144 -17.17 8.30 -12.87
C TYR A 144 -15.82 8.85 -13.34
N ALA A 145 -15.22 8.23 -14.37
CA ALA A 145 -13.94 8.68 -14.92
C ALA A 145 -14.00 10.06 -15.59
N ARG A 146 -15.17 10.46 -16.09
CA ARG A 146 -15.39 11.82 -16.65
C ARG A 146 -15.61 12.86 -15.57
N TRP A 147 -16.28 12.48 -14.48
CA TRP A 147 -16.61 13.37 -13.37
C TRP A 147 -15.42 13.61 -12.43
N LEU A 148 -14.63 12.57 -12.13
CA LEU A 148 -13.57 12.62 -11.12
C LEU A 148 -12.54 13.74 -11.36
N PRO A 149 -12.11 14.07 -12.59
CA PRO A 149 -11.16 15.16 -12.82
C PRO A 149 -11.71 16.55 -12.47
N CYS A 150 -13.03 16.73 -12.41
CA CYS A 150 -13.70 18.02 -12.20
C CYS A 150 -13.89 18.40 -10.72
N VAL A 151 -13.52 17.52 -9.78
CA VAL A 151 -13.70 17.76 -8.35
C VAL A 151 -12.50 18.47 -7.73
N PRO A 152 -12.67 19.17 -6.59
CA PRO A 152 -11.58 19.82 -5.88
C PRO A 152 -10.39 18.90 -5.58
N THR A 153 -9.20 19.47 -5.68
CA THR A 153 -7.93 18.82 -5.33
C THR A 153 -7.13 19.69 -4.38
N ARG A 154 -5.96 19.23 -3.95
CA ARG A 154 -5.11 20.04 -3.07
C ARG A 154 -4.54 21.25 -3.81
N ASP A 155 -4.22 21.10 -5.09
CA ASP A 155 -3.67 22.17 -5.92
C ASP A 155 -4.75 23.10 -6.48
N ASP A 156 -6.01 22.63 -6.55
CA ASP A 156 -7.16 23.41 -7.01
C ASP A 156 -8.41 23.13 -6.12
N PRO A 157 -8.53 23.81 -4.96
CA PRO A 157 -9.58 23.55 -3.98
C PRO A 157 -10.98 23.98 -4.41
N GLU A 158 -11.09 24.81 -5.45
CA GLU A 158 -12.36 25.36 -5.95
C GLU A 158 -12.75 24.76 -7.31
N ARG A 159 -12.04 23.72 -7.77
CA ARG A 159 -12.34 23.02 -9.02
C ARG A 159 -13.80 22.58 -9.07
N HIS A 160 -14.44 22.86 -10.19
CA HIS A 160 -15.82 22.50 -10.45
C HIS A 160 -15.99 22.09 -11.94
N PRO A 161 -17.03 21.32 -12.27
CA PRO A 161 -17.44 21.14 -13.66
C PRO A 161 -17.81 22.50 -14.27
N GLY A 162 -17.23 22.81 -15.44
CA GLY A 162 -17.64 23.95 -16.26
C GLY A 162 -18.95 23.70 -16.99
#